data_AF-A0A0B2A9Z4-F1
#
_entry.id   AF-A0A0B2A9Z4-F1
#
_cell.length_a   1.000
_cell.length_b   1.000
_cell.length_c   1.000
_cell.angle_alpha   90.00
_cell.angle_beta   90.00
_cell.angle_gamma   90.00
#
_symmetry.space_group_name_H-M   'P 1'
#
loop_
_entity.id
_entity.type
_entity.pdbx_description
1 polymer ?
#
loop_
_entity_poly.entity_id
_entity_poly.type
_entity_poly.pdbx_seq_one_letter_code
_entity_poly.pdbx_strand_id
1 'polypeptide(L)'
;MSRGAFSVFLREMAEQLPDAFTAAIAEVPEGMVTDLLRAMPARLERFADEFMKRWDSEHLGLRALPRFQGRTSVVRPDTGRIWEPGRWRGGRWTTGRYRSRPAR
;
A
#
# COMPACT_ATOMS: atom_id res chain seq x y z
N MET A 1 13.50 -22.65 -0.02
CA MET A 1 12.46 -22.45 1.01
C MET A 1 11.10 -22.54 0.32
N SER A 2 10.16 -23.34 0.82
CA SER A 2 8.82 -23.47 0.21
C SER A 2 7.93 -22.30 0.65
N ARG A 3 6.88 -21.98 -0.14
CA ARG A 3 5.91 -20.93 0.21
C ARG A 3 5.25 -21.16 1.58
N GLY A 4 5.00 -22.42 1.92
CA GLY A 4 4.47 -22.81 3.24
C GLY A 4 5.48 -22.60 4.37
N ALA A 5 6.76 -22.92 4.16
CA ALA A 5 7.79 -22.64 5.16
C ALA A 5 7.98 -21.12 5.40
N PHE A 6 7.86 -20.32 4.33
CA PHE A 6 7.92 -18.86 4.44
C PHE A 6 6.68 -18.27 5.12
N SER A 7 5.48 -18.83 4.91
CA SER A 7 4.26 -18.37 5.58
C SER A 7 4.26 -18.66 7.08
N VAL A 8 4.81 -19.81 7.49
CA VAL A 8 4.98 -20.14 8.91
C VAL A 8 5.94 -19.16 9.56
N PHE A 9 7.09 -18.91 8.93
CA PHE A 9 8.06 -17.92 9.39
C PHE A 9 7.46 -16.51 9.53
N LEU A 10 6.68 -16.06 8.54
CA LEU A 10 6.00 -14.76 8.60
C LEU A 10 4.97 -14.69 9.74
N ARG A 11 4.26 -15.77 10.03
CA ARG A 11 3.30 -15.85 11.14
C ARG A 11 4.00 -15.75 12.49
N GLU A 12 5.06 -16.52 12.68
CA GLU A 12 5.86 -16.51 13.92
C GLU A 12 6.45 -15.11 14.19
N MET A 13 6.96 -14.45 13.15
CA MET A 13 7.47 -13.08 13.27
C MET A 13 6.36 -12.07 13.60
N ALA A 14 5.18 -12.23 12.99
CA ALA A 14 4.03 -11.37 13.23
C ALA A 14 3.50 -11.48 14.66
N GLU A 15 3.54 -12.68 15.25
CA GLU A 15 3.13 -12.94 16.64
C GLU A 15 4.11 -12.33 17.66
N GLN A 16 5.41 -12.28 17.36
CA GLN A 16 6.43 -11.77 18.28
C GLN A 16 6.62 -10.24 18.23
N LEU A 17 6.21 -9.60 17.13
CA LEU A 17 6.41 -8.18 16.88
C LEU A 17 5.75 -7.25 17.93
N PRO A 18 4.49 -7.47 18.36
CA PRO A 18 3.83 -6.60 19.33
C PRO A 18 4.55 -6.55 20.69
N ASP A 19 4.99 -7.71 21.19
CA ASP A 19 5.71 -7.81 22.46
C ASP A 19 7.09 -7.15 22.37
N ALA A 20 7.81 -7.35 21.26
CA ALA A 20 9.09 -6.71 21.02
C ALA A 20 8.97 -5.17 21.00
N PHE A 21 7.90 -4.65 20.38
CA PHE A 21 7.63 -3.20 20.38
C PHE A 21 7.19 -2.68 21.74
N THR A 22 6.42 -3.47 22.49
CA THR A 22 6.02 -3.11 23.86
C THR A 22 7.25 -3.00 24.76
N ALA A 23 8.17 -3.96 24.68
CA ALA A 23 9.45 -3.90 25.38
C ALA A 23 10.30 -2.69 24.95
N ALA A 24 10.41 -2.44 23.65
CA ALA A 24 11.16 -1.29 23.14
C ALA A 24 10.58 0.06 23.59
N ILE A 25 9.24 0.19 23.67
CA ILE A 25 8.59 1.41 24.18
C ILE A 25 8.86 1.60 25.67
N ALA A 26 8.95 0.52 26.45
CA ALA A 26 9.24 0.59 27.88
C ALA A 26 10.66 1.11 28.18
N GLU A 27 11.60 0.98 27.24
CA GLU A 27 12.95 1.54 27.34
C GLU A 27 13.01 3.04 26.96
N VAL A 28 11.95 3.59 26.36
CA VAL A 28 11.91 5.00 25.97
C VAL A 28 11.67 5.88 27.21
N PRO A 29 12.46 6.95 27.41
CA PRO A 29 12.22 7.90 28.48
C PRO A 29 10.80 8.48 28.40
N GLU A 30 10.12 8.60 29.53
CA GLU A 30 8.68 8.94 29.58
C GLU A 30 8.34 10.27 28.86
N GLY A 31 9.24 11.25 28.90
CA GLY A 31 9.10 12.53 28.18
C GLY A 31 9.17 12.43 26.64
N MET A 32 9.58 11.28 26.10
CA MET A 32 9.65 11.00 24.66
C MET A 32 8.54 10.04 24.19
N VAL A 33 7.76 9.47 25.12
CA VAL A 33 6.65 8.58 24.81
C VAL A 33 5.44 9.41 24.41
N THR A 34 5.25 9.57 23.11
CA THR A 34 4.06 10.21 22.53
C THR A 34 2.87 9.27 22.51
N ASP A 35 1.65 9.80 22.38
CA ASP A 35 0.44 8.98 22.21
C ASP A 35 0.50 8.10 20.95
N LEU A 36 1.21 8.57 19.92
CA LEU A 36 1.50 7.78 18.72
C LEU A 36 2.31 6.53 19.05
N LEU A 37 3.36 6.68 19.86
CA LEU A 37 4.21 5.58 20.33
C LEU A 37 3.42 4.60 21.19
N ARG A 38 2.56 5.09 22.10
CA ARG A 38 1.67 4.24 22.91
C ARG A 38 0.70 3.42 22.07
N ALA A 39 0.22 3.98 20.95
CA ALA A 39 -0.70 3.30 20.05
C ALA A 39 -0.01 2.33 19.06
N MET A 40 1.33 2.29 18.98
CA MET A 40 2.06 1.49 18.00
C MET A 40 1.85 -0.03 18.14
N PRO A 41 1.88 -0.64 19.33
CA PRO A 41 1.69 -2.09 19.46
C PRO A 41 0.35 -2.56 18.85
N ALA A 42 -0.75 -1.91 19.24
CA ALA A 42 -2.08 -2.21 18.71
C ALA A 42 -2.22 -1.93 17.20
N ARG A 43 -1.43 -1.01 16.63
CA ARG A 43 -1.40 -0.78 15.17
C ARG A 43 -0.65 -1.88 14.45
N LEU A 44 0.43 -2.39 15.04
CA LEU A 44 1.22 -3.48 14.49
C LEU A 44 0.44 -4.79 14.52
N GLU A 45 -0.28 -5.09 15.60
CA GLU A 45 -1.21 -6.24 15.68
C GLU A 45 -2.22 -6.22 14.53
N ARG A 46 -2.95 -5.09 14.37
CA ARG A 46 -3.92 -4.96 13.26
C ARG A 46 -3.29 -5.09 11.88
N PHE A 47 -2.06 -4.60 11.71
CA PHE A 47 -1.34 -4.74 10.44
C PHE A 47 -0.94 -6.19 10.18
N ALA A 48 -0.39 -6.87 11.20
CA ALA A 48 -0.01 -8.28 11.15
C ALA A 48 -1.21 -9.17 10.80
N ASP A 49 -2.34 -8.97 11.48
CA ASP A 49 -3.58 -9.72 11.24
C ASP A 49 -4.08 -9.54 9.80
N GLU A 50 -4.16 -8.29 9.32
CA GLU A 50 -4.60 -8.01 7.96
C GLU A 50 -3.62 -8.53 6.91
N PHE A 51 -2.31 -8.48 7.19
CA PHE A 51 -1.28 -9.02 6.31
C PHE A 51 -1.40 -10.55 6.20
N MET A 52 -1.51 -11.25 7.32
CA MET A 52 -1.63 -12.72 7.35
C MET A 52 -2.95 -13.19 6.73
N LYS A 53 -4.06 -12.50 6.99
CA LYS A 53 -5.35 -12.76 6.34
C LYS A 53 -5.26 -12.66 4.81
N ARG A 54 -4.55 -11.65 4.29
CA ARG A 54 -4.33 -11.48 2.84
C ARG A 54 -3.36 -12.49 2.27
N TRP A 55 -2.39 -12.92 3.06
CA TRP A 55 -1.41 -13.94 2.67
C TRP A 55 -2.03 -15.34 2.57
N ASP A 56 -2.89 -15.70 3.52
CA ASP A 56 -3.60 -16.99 3.60
C ASP A 56 -4.77 -17.08 2.63
N SER A 57 -5.50 -15.99 2.40
CA SER A 57 -6.43 -15.93 1.28
C SER A 57 -5.66 -16.19 -0.01
N GLU A 58 -6.20 -16.97 -0.95
CA GLU A 58 -5.59 -17.31 -2.26
C GLU A 58 -5.27 -16.09 -3.16
N HIS A 59 -5.21 -14.89 -2.59
CA HIS A 59 -5.23 -13.59 -3.23
C HIS A 59 -3.89 -13.06 -3.73
N LEU A 60 -2.82 -13.83 -3.63
CA LEU A 60 -1.55 -13.53 -4.31
C LEU A 60 -1.53 -14.00 -5.78
N GLY A 61 -2.60 -14.64 -6.26
CA GLY A 61 -2.80 -14.80 -7.70
C GLY A 61 -3.26 -13.49 -8.33
N LEU A 62 -2.74 -13.15 -9.53
CA LEU A 62 -3.16 -12.01 -10.38
C LEU A 62 -4.69 -11.85 -10.53
N ARG A 63 -5.49 -12.87 -10.19
CA ARG A 63 -6.96 -12.88 -10.23
C ARG A 63 -7.62 -12.15 -9.06
N ALA A 64 -6.94 -11.99 -7.94
CA ALA A 64 -7.49 -11.44 -6.72
C ALA A 64 -7.03 -10.02 -6.39
N LEU A 65 -6.05 -9.51 -7.14
CA LEU A 65 -5.81 -8.08 -7.18
C LEU A 65 -7.10 -7.39 -7.64
N PRO A 66 -7.53 -6.30 -6.98
CA PRO A 66 -8.67 -5.51 -7.44
C PRO A 66 -8.43 -5.11 -8.89
N ARG A 67 -9.16 -5.75 -9.81
CA ARG A 67 -9.20 -5.28 -11.19
C ARG A 67 -9.95 -3.97 -11.13
N PHE A 68 -9.37 -2.92 -11.69
CA PHE A 68 -10.07 -1.65 -11.84
C PHE A 68 -11.28 -1.87 -12.74
N GLN A 69 -12.42 -2.23 -12.14
CA GLN A 69 -13.73 -2.16 -12.76
C GLN A 69 -14.16 -0.71 -12.56
N GLY A 70 -13.72 0.16 -13.48
CA GLY A 70 -14.04 1.58 -13.41
C GLY A 70 -15.55 1.74 -13.20
N ARG A 71 -15.94 2.32 -12.05
CA ARG A 71 -17.36 2.57 -11.73
C ARG A 71 -17.99 3.67 -12.59
N THR A 72 -17.20 4.14 -13.53
CA THR A 72 -17.47 5.18 -14.51
C THR A 72 -16.43 5.01 -15.62
N SER A 73 -16.71 4.15 -16.60
CA SER A 73 -16.60 4.67 -17.96
C SER A 73 -17.68 5.74 -18.05
N VAL A 74 -17.41 6.93 -17.48
CA VAL A 74 -18.20 8.11 -17.81
C VAL A 74 -18.18 8.12 -19.32
N VAL A 75 -19.37 8.02 -19.91
CA VAL A 75 -19.70 8.47 -21.25
C VAL A 75 -18.48 9.12 -21.89
N ARG A 76 -17.86 8.49 -22.88
CA ARG A 76 -17.00 9.25 -23.78
C ARG A 76 -17.97 10.11 -24.59
N PRO A 77 -18.12 11.44 -24.38
CA PRO A 77 -18.12 12.27 -25.55
C PRO A 77 -16.72 12.06 -26.14
N ASP A 78 -16.68 11.74 -27.42
CA ASP A 78 -15.48 11.85 -28.23
C ASP A 78 -15.02 13.32 -28.16
N THR A 79 -14.30 13.67 -27.09
CA THR A 79 -13.87 15.06 -26.83
C THR A 79 -12.68 15.44 -27.70
N GLY A 80 -12.23 14.52 -28.57
CA GLY A 80 -11.05 14.73 -29.39
C GLY A 80 -9.84 15.09 -28.54
N ARG A 81 -9.72 14.65 -27.27
CA ARG A 81 -8.57 14.95 -26.41
C ARG A 81 -7.80 13.68 -26.04
N ILE A 82 -6.47 13.76 -26.12
CA ILE A 82 -5.51 12.68 -25.82
C ILE A 82 -4.68 13.11 -24.61
N TRP A 83 -4.47 12.19 -23.67
CA TRP A 83 -3.56 12.41 -22.55
C TRP A 83 -2.09 12.38 -23.02
N GLU A 84 -1.36 13.47 -22.83
CA GLU A 84 0.10 13.52 -22.97
C GLU A 84 0.73 13.26 -21.59
N PRO A 85 1.52 12.18 -21.40
CA PRO A 85 2.16 11.90 -20.12
C PRO A 85 3.17 13.00 -19.75
N GLY A 86 3.33 13.22 -18.45
CA GLY A 86 4.33 14.14 -17.92
C GLY A 86 5.75 13.70 -18.26
N ARG A 87 6.70 14.64 -18.20
CA ARG A 87 8.12 14.35 -18.44
C ARG A 87 9.02 15.20 -17.57
N TRP A 88 10.18 14.65 -17.24
CA TRP A 88 11.26 15.39 -16.62
C TRP A 88 11.95 16.28 -17.65
N ARG A 89 12.02 17.60 -17.42
CA ARG A 89 12.69 18.54 -18.34
C ARG A 89 13.30 19.70 -17.55
N GLY A 90 14.60 19.93 -17.74
CA GLY A 90 15.31 21.06 -17.13
C GLY A 90 15.32 21.02 -15.60
N GLY A 91 15.58 19.85 -15.00
CA GLY A 91 15.66 19.70 -13.54
C GLY A 91 14.33 19.75 -12.79
N ARG A 92 13.19 19.79 -13.50
CA ARG A 92 11.86 19.74 -12.88
C ARG A 92 10.94 18.73 -13.56
N TRP A 93 10.05 18.16 -12.77
CA TRP A 93 8.93 17.37 -13.27
C TRP A 93 7.87 18.29 -13.88
N THR A 94 7.50 18.02 -15.14
CA THR A 94 6.34 18.65 -15.78
C THR A 94 5.20 17.63 -15.79
N THR A 95 4.08 17.95 -15.14
CA THR A 95 2.91 17.06 -15.10
C THR A 95 2.28 16.89 -16.48
N GLY A 96 1.65 15.74 -16.71
CA GLY A 96 0.95 15.46 -17.95
C GLY A 96 -0.29 16.33 -18.12
N ARG A 97 -0.80 16.41 -19.36
CA ARG A 97 -1.99 17.21 -19.69
C ARG A 97 -2.81 16.57 -20.79
N TYR A 98 -4.09 16.91 -20.86
CA TYR A 98 -4.91 16.58 -22.01
C TYR A 98 -4.65 17.57 -23.16
N ARG A 99 -4.41 17.06 -24.37
CA ARG A 99 -4.26 17.84 -25.60
C ARG A 99 -5.34 17.48 -26.61
N SER A 100 -5.87 18.46 -27.32
CA SER A 100 -6.81 18.25 -28.41
C SER A 100 -6.12 17.60 -29.63
N ARG A 101 -6.74 16.57 -30.19
CA ARG A 101 -6.38 15.87 -31.42
C ARG A 101 -6.58 16.84 -32.60
N PRO A 102 -5.61 16.99 -33.51
CA PRO A 102 -5.81 17.76 -34.72
C PRO A 102 -6.92 17.10 -35.55
N ALA A 103 -7.92 17.88 -35.98
CA ALA A 103 -8.89 17.43 -36.96
C ALA A 103 -8.13 17.08 -38.24
N ARG A 104 -8.41 15.89 -38.81
CA ARG A 104 -7.96 15.53 -40.16
C ARG A 104 -8.88 16.17 -41.17
#